data_AF-A0A833WSM9-F1
#
_entry.id   AF-A0A833WSM9-F1
#
_cell.length_a   1.000
_cell.length_b   1.000
_cell.length_c   1.000
_cell.angle_alpha   90.00
_cell.angle_beta   90.00
_cell.angle_gamma   90.00
#
_symmetry.space_group_name_H-M   'P 1'
#
loop_
_entity.id
_entity.type
_entity.pdbx_description
1 polymer ?
#
loop_
_entity_poly.entity_id
_entity_poly.type
_entity_poly.pdbx_seq_one_letter_code
_entity_poly.pdbx_strand_id
1 'polypeptide(L)'
;MCATKKEGGMRFKNLRIFNDALLAKQGWRIMSNTNSLLHSLFKAKYFSNNHFLNAGLGSNPSYVWRGVWGTISKLNDGCRWRIGFGNIVKVWTDIWVPEFKRIADMNSVFVIGAEEATVNSLFVPE
;
A
#
# COMPACT_ATOMS: atom_id res chain seq x y z
N MET A 1 3.08 -12.79 30.10
CA MET A 1 3.45 -11.69 29.14
C MET A 1 2.39 -10.58 29.07
N CYS A 2 1.10 -10.93 28.94
CA CYS A 2 0.01 -9.95 28.81
C CYS A 2 -0.47 -9.30 30.14
N ALA A 3 -0.03 -9.83 31.29
CA ALA A 3 -0.35 -9.27 32.60
C ALA A 3 0.28 -7.89 32.81
N THR A 4 -0.22 -7.15 33.80
CA THR A 4 0.27 -5.81 34.10
C THR A 4 1.67 -5.86 34.71
N LYS A 5 2.43 -4.75 34.63
CA LYS A 5 3.75 -4.65 35.29
C LYS A 5 3.67 -4.90 36.79
N LYS A 6 2.54 -4.57 37.42
CA LYS A 6 2.28 -4.83 38.85
C LYS A 6 2.16 -6.31 39.18
N GLU A 7 1.76 -7.14 38.21
CA GLU A 7 1.62 -8.60 38.35
C GLU A 7 2.85 -9.36 37.82
N GLY A 8 3.99 -8.69 37.61
CA GLY A 8 5.18 -9.28 36.99
C GLY A 8 5.05 -9.53 35.49
N GLY A 9 4.02 -8.97 34.84
CA GLY A 9 3.82 -9.04 33.39
C GLY A 9 4.45 -7.88 32.60
N MET A 10 4.46 -8.00 31.27
CA MET A 10 5.16 -7.06 30.38
C MET A 10 4.22 -6.06 29.68
N ARG A 11 2.91 -6.13 29.95
CA ARG A 11 1.84 -5.32 29.33
C ARG A 11 1.72 -5.43 27.81
N PHE A 12 2.35 -6.41 27.17
CA PHE A 12 2.12 -6.66 25.74
C PHE A 12 0.67 -7.15 25.55
N LYS A 13 -0.21 -6.28 25.03
CA LYS A 13 -1.52 -6.71 24.52
C LYS A 13 -1.30 -7.41 23.18
N ASN A 14 -1.98 -8.55 23.00
CA ASN A 14 -1.98 -9.42 21.81
C ASN A 14 -0.75 -9.30 20.88
N LEU A 15 0.24 -10.17 21.10
CA LEU A 15 1.50 -10.19 20.35
C LEU A 15 1.32 -10.30 18.83
N ARG A 16 0.25 -10.97 18.37
CA ARG A 16 -0.06 -11.09 16.95
C ARG A 16 -0.36 -9.71 16.34
N ILE A 17 -1.20 -8.92 17.01
CA ILE A 17 -1.54 -7.55 16.57
C ILE A 17 -0.29 -6.67 16.60
N PHE A 18 0.53 -6.78 17.65
CA PHE A 18 1.76 -6.01 17.76
C PHE A 18 2.75 -6.34 16.65
N ASN A 19 2.96 -7.62 16.35
CA ASN A 19 3.83 -8.05 15.26
C ASN A 19 3.28 -7.61 13.89
N ASP A 20 1.97 -7.73 13.66
CA ASP A 20 1.33 -7.23 12.43
C ASP A 20 1.56 -5.72 12.24
N ALA A 21 1.45 -4.93 13.31
CA ALA A 21 1.72 -3.49 13.27
C ALA A 21 3.20 -3.19 12.97
N LEU A 22 4.12 -3.95 13.56
CA LEU A 22 5.56 -3.81 13.27
C LEU A 22 5.89 -4.18 11.82
N LEU A 23 5.31 -5.27 11.30
CA LEU A 23 5.46 -5.65 9.91
C LEU A 23 4.89 -4.58 8.98
N ALA A 24 3.71 -4.03 9.28
CA ALA A 24 3.11 -2.95 8.51
C ALA A 24 3.99 -1.70 8.50
N LYS A 25 4.62 -1.37 9.65
CA LYS A 25 5.61 -0.29 9.73
C LYS A 25 6.82 -0.56 8.84
N GLN A 26 7.29 -1.80 8.71
CA GLN A 26 8.36 -2.13 7.78
C GLN A 26 7.90 -2.07 6.32
N GLY A 27 6.70 -2.57 6.01
CA GLY A 27 6.09 -2.44 4.68
C GLY A 27 5.97 -0.99 4.24
N TRP A 28 5.51 -0.12 5.14
CA TRP A 28 5.48 1.34 4.93
C TRP A 28 6.88 1.90 4.62
N ARG A 29 7.91 1.52 5.39
CA ARG A 29 9.29 1.97 5.14
C ARG A 29 9.83 1.52 3.77
N ILE A 30 9.54 0.28 3.38
CA ILE A 30 9.92 -0.23 2.05
C ILE A 30 9.22 0.60 0.97
N MET A 31 7.96 0.95 1.15
CA MET A 31 7.21 1.77 0.20
C MET A 31 7.69 3.22 0.15
N SER A 32 7.97 3.84 1.30
CA SER A 32 8.26 5.28 1.40
C SER A 32 9.74 5.63 1.20
N ASN A 33 10.66 4.70 1.45
CA ASN A 33 12.10 4.93 1.33
C ASN A 33 12.71 4.12 0.17
N THR A 34 12.46 4.61 -1.05
CA THR A 34 12.86 3.96 -2.31
C THR A 34 14.38 3.91 -2.51
N ASN A 35 15.15 4.74 -1.82
CA ASN A 35 16.61 4.82 -1.95
C ASN A 35 17.34 3.83 -1.02
N SER A 36 16.61 3.12 -0.17
CA SER A 36 17.21 2.14 0.74
C SER A 36 17.62 0.87 0.01
N LEU A 37 18.73 0.24 0.43
CA LEU A 37 19.14 -1.08 -0.06
C LEU A 37 18.03 -2.12 0.10
N LEU A 38 17.29 -2.03 1.21
CA LEU A 38 16.15 -2.91 1.47
C LEU A 38 15.08 -2.77 0.38
N HIS A 39 14.71 -1.54 0.01
CA HIS A 39 13.77 -1.31 -1.09
C HIS A 39 14.30 -1.91 -2.40
N SER A 40 15.55 -1.59 -2.78
CA SER A 40 16.13 -2.07 -4.04
C SER A 40 16.16 -3.60 -4.12
N LEU A 41 16.54 -4.28 -3.04
CA LEU A 41 16.57 -5.73 -2.96
C LEU A 41 15.18 -6.35 -3.07
N PHE A 42 14.21 -5.83 -2.32
CA PHE A 42 12.84 -6.33 -2.36
C PHE A 42 12.15 -6.02 -3.69
N LYS A 43 12.42 -4.85 -4.28
CA LYS A 43 11.92 -4.48 -5.60
C LYS A 43 12.44 -5.44 -6.66
N ALA A 44 13.75 -5.65 -6.73
CA ALA A 44 14.35 -6.57 -7.70
C ALA A 44 13.79 -7.99 -7.59
N LYS A 45 13.52 -8.47 -6.36
CA LYS A 45 13.08 -9.85 -6.12
C LYS A 45 11.57 -10.07 -6.22
N TYR A 46 10.76 -9.13 -5.75
CA TYR A 46 9.33 -9.38 -5.48
C TYR A 46 8.37 -8.45 -6.24
N PHE A 47 8.81 -7.27 -6.68
CA PHE A 47 7.98 -6.31 -7.40
C PHE A 47 8.79 -5.51 -8.42
N SER A 48 9.52 -6.20 -9.29
CA SER A 48 10.49 -5.58 -10.21
C SER A 48 9.85 -4.54 -11.12
N ASN A 49 8.68 -4.87 -11.66
CA ASN A 49 7.94 -4.05 -12.62
C ASN A 49 6.71 -3.35 -12.03
N ASN A 50 6.47 -3.51 -10.72
CA ASN A 50 5.26 -3.03 -10.05
C ASN A 50 5.58 -2.12 -8.87
N HIS A 51 4.56 -1.42 -8.37
CA HIS A 51 4.62 -0.77 -7.07
C HIS A 51 4.50 -1.79 -5.93
N PHE A 52 5.07 -1.46 -4.77
CA PHE A 52 5.03 -2.30 -3.57
C PHE A 52 3.61 -2.75 -3.20
N LEU A 53 2.61 -1.87 -3.30
CA LEU A 53 1.22 -2.19 -2.98
C LEU A 53 0.56 -3.16 -3.97
N ASN A 54 1.14 -3.31 -5.17
CA ASN A 54 0.69 -4.22 -6.22
C ASN A 54 1.58 -5.46 -6.32
N ALA A 55 2.41 -5.72 -5.31
CA ALA A 55 3.31 -6.85 -5.29
C ALA A 55 2.54 -8.16 -5.09
N GLY A 56 2.88 -9.18 -5.88
CA GLY A 56 2.38 -10.54 -5.69
C GLY A 56 3.17 -11.30 -4.62
N LEU A 57 2.58 -12.36 -4.07
CA LEU A 57 3.29 -13.23 -3.12
C LEU A 57 4.43 -14.00 -3.81
N GLY A 58 4.21 -14.41 -5.07
CA GLY A 58 5.15 -15.21 -5.85
C GLY A 58 5.13 -16.70 -5.50
N SER A 59 5.93 -17.50 -6.22
CA SER A 59 5.95 -18.97 -6.08
C SER A 59 6.80 -19.47 -4.91
N ASN A 60 7.93 -18.81 -4.63
CA ASN A 60 8.83 -19.19 -3.52
C ASN A 60 9.16 -17.99 -2.61
N PRO A 61 8.18 -17.51 -1.82
CA PRO A 61 8.38 -16.37 -0.94
C PRO A 61 9.22 -16.74 0.28
N SER A 62 10.18 -15.85 0.62
CA SER A 62 10.89 -15.94 1.89
C SER A 62 9.93 -15.71 3.05
N TYR A 63 10.28 -16.20 4.24
CA TYR A 63 9.45 -16.00 5.44
C TYR A 63 9.23 -14.51 5.75
N VAL A 64 10.29 -13.71 5.64
CA VAL A 64 10.25 -12.26 5.80
C VAL A 64 9.29 -11.63 4.79
N TRP A 65 9.39 -12.02 3.51
CA TRP A 65 8.49 -11.49 2.48
C TRP A 65 7.04 -11.86 2.74
N ARG A 66 6.74 -13.09 3.18
CA ARG A 66 5.38 -13.48 3.56
C ARG A 66 4.78 -12.56 4.63
N GLY A 67 5.56 -12.23 5.66
CA GLY A 67 5.15 -11.29 6.71
C GLY A 67 4.92 -9.88 6.20
N VAL A 68 5.84 -9.35 5.39
CA VAL A 68 5.71 -8.01 4.78
C VAL A 68 4.54 -7.95 3.80
N TRP A 69 4.42 -8.93 2.91
CA TRP A 69 3.34 -9.04 1.92
C TRP A 69 1.96 -9.09 2.59
N GLY A 70 1.84 -9.82 3.70
CA GLY A 70 0.60 -9.87 4.51
C GLY A 70 0.17 -8.53 5.12
N THR A 71 1.00 -7.48 5.01
CA THR A 71 0.67 -6.13 5.46
C THR A 71 0.16 -5.23 4.34
N ILE A 72 0.30 -5.62 3.08
CA ILE A 72 -0.10 -4.81 1.92
C ILE A 72 -1.58 -4.45 1.98
N SER A 73 -2.46 -5.40 2.33
CA SER A 73 -3.88 -5.11 2.50
C SER A 73 -4.13 -4.08 3.61
N LYS A 74 -3.47 -4.23 4.77
CA LYS A 74 -3.60 -3.25 5.88
C LYS A 74 -3.10 -1.86 5.48
N LEU A 75 -2.04 -1.80 4.67
CA LEU A 75 -1.52 -0.54 4.14
C LEU A 75 -2.49 0.06 3.12
N ASN A 76 -3.06 -0.72 2.20
CA ASN A 76 -4.08 -0.24 1.26
C ASN A 76 -5.29 0.34 2.00
N ASP A 77 -5.72 -0.28 3.10
CA ASP A 77 -6.85 0.21 3.90
C ASP A 77 -6.56 1.55 4.59
N GLY A 78 -5.31 1.76 5.04
CA GLY A 78 -4.89 2.95 5.79
C GLY A 78 -4.27 4.08 4.95
N CYS A 79 -3.75 3.78 3.76
CA CYS A 79 -3.11 4.75 2.88
C CYS A 79 -4.14 5.49 2.03
N ARG A 80 -3.87 6.76 1.75
CA ARG A 80 -4.69 7.59 0.86
C ARG A 80 -3.78 8.29 -0.13
N TRP A 81 -4.32 8.58 -1.32
CA TRP A 81 -3.61 9.36 -2.31
C TRP A 81 -3.42 10.79 -1.82
N ARG A 82 -2.22 11.31 -2.05
CA ARG A 82 -1.92 12.73 -1.96
C ARG A 82 -1.61 13.22 -3.36
N ILE A 83 -2.56 13.95 -3.95
CA ILE A 83 -2.43 14.44 -5.32
C ILE A 83 -1.43 15.61 -5.33
N GLY A 84 -0.34 15.43 -6.07
CA GLY A 84 0.59 16.50 -6.45
C GLY A 84 0.21 17.07 -7.81
N PHE A 85 1.10 16.95 -8.79
CA PHE A 85 0.80 17.37 -10.17
C PHE A 85 -0.29 16.53 -10.86
N GLY A 86 -0.60 15.33 -10.34
CA GLY A 86 -1.68 14.50 -10.87
C GLY A 86 -1.34 13.64 -12.08
N ASN A 87 -0.11 13.70 -12.60
CA ASN A 87 0.30 13.03 -13.85
C ASN A 87 0.39 11.50 -13.79
N ILE A 88 0.39 10.93 -12.58
CA ILE A 88 0.61 9.49 -12.36
C ILE A 88 -0.69 8.78 -11.98
N VAL A 89 -1.60 9.50 -11.34
CA VAL A 89 -2.82 8.92 -10.76
C VAL A 89 -3.88 8.83 -11.85
N LYS A 90 -4.35 7.61 -12.14
CA LYS A 90 -5.37 7.37 -13.15
C LYS A 90 -6.75 7.70 -12.60
N VAL A 91 -7.52 8.52 -13.33
CA VAL A 91 -8.82 9.00 -12.86
C VAL A 91 -9.80 7.85 -12.61
N TRP A 92 -9.79 6.86 -13.51
CA TRP A 92 -10.83 5.82 -13.55
C TRP A 92 -10.48 4.58 -12.75
N THR A 93 -9.20 4.20 -12.74
CA THR A 93 -8.74 2.91 -12.20
C THR A 93 -8.19 3.00 -10.79
N ASP A 94 -7.69 4.17 -10.36
CA ASP A 94 -7.18 4.35 -9.00
C ASP A 94 -8.28 4.85 -8.05
N ILE A 95 -8.22 4.42 -6.79
CA ILE A 95 -9.13 4.89 -5.72
C ILE A 95 -8.53 6.17 -5.11
N TRP A 96 -8.51 7.25 -5.88
CA TRP A 96 -7.81 8.48 -5.51
C TRP A 96 -8.69 9.52 -4.80
N VAL A 97 -10.01 9.36 -4.86
CA VAL A 97 -10.98 10.13 -4.08
C VAL A 97 -11.34 9.35 -2.81
N PRO A 98 -11.13 9.91 -1.60
CA PRO A 98 -11.46 9.23 -0.34
C PRO A 98 -12.93 8.81 -0.30
N GLU A 99 -13.21 7.61 0.22
CA GLU A 99 -14.58 7.07 0.41
C GLU A 99 -15.31 6.63 -0.87
N PHE A 100 -14.76 6.90 -2.05
CA PHE A 100 -15.29 6.39 -3.31
C PHE A 100 -14.65 5.04 -3.67
N LYS A 101 -15.38 4.22 -4.44
CA LYS A 101 -14.79 3.10 -5.18
C LYS A 101 -14.12 3.64 -6.45
N ARG A 102 -13.46 2.78 -7.22
CA ARG A 102 -12.96 3.18 -8.55
C ARG A 102 -14.13 3.74 -9.35
N ILE A 103 -13.91 4.86 -10.03
CA ILE A 103 -14.97 5.50 -10.83
C ILE A 103 -15.48 4.53 -11.92
N ALA A 104 -14.59 3.69 -12.45
CA ALA A 104 -14.94 2.61 -13.37
C ALA A 104 -15.91 1.57 -12.78
N ASP A 105 -15.92 1.36 -11.46
CA ASP A 105 -16.85 0.44 -10.79
C ASP A 105 -18.20 1.12 -10.47
N MET A 106 -18.26 2.46 -10.51
CA MET A 106 -19.45 3.25 -10.18
C MET A 106 -20.30 3.57 -11.42
N ASN A 107 -19.67 3.69 -12.59
CA ASN A 107 -20.34 4.03 -13.84
C ASN A 107 -20.45 2.81 -14.75
N SER A 108 -21.66 2.49 -15.24
CA SER A 108 -21.89 1.46 -16.26
C SER A 108 -21.41 1.87 -17.65
N VAL A 109 -20.99 3.14 -17.82
CA VAL A 109 -20.49 3.68 -19.08
C VAL A 109 -18.98 3.86 -18.95
N PHE A 110 -18.26 2.98 -19.61
CA PHE A 110 -16.84 3.14 -19.80
C PHE A 110 -16.60 4.05 -21.01
N VAL A 111 -16.08 5.25 -20.77
CA VAL A 111 -15.76 6.18 -21.85
C VAL A 111 -14.52 5.64 -22.57
N ILE A 112 -14.70 5.20 -23.82
CA ILE A 112 -13.60 4.69 -24.66
C ILE A 112 -12.52 5.79 -24.76
N GLY A 113 -11.27 5.43 -24.42
CA GLY A 113 -10.14 6.36 -24.43
C GLY A 113 -9.88 7.08 -23.10
N ALA A 114 -10.75 6.92 -22.09
CA ALA A 114 -10.55 7.58 -20.79
C ALA A 114 -9.61 6.80 -19.84
N GLU A 115 -9.16 5.60 -20.21
CA GLU A 115 -8.26 4.74 -19.39
C GLU A 115 -6.92 5.37 -19.04
N GLU A 116 -6.46 6.29 -19.89
CA GLU A 116 -5.19 6.98 -19.74
C GLU A 116 -5.37 8.39 -19.17
N ALA A 117 -6.60 8.81 -18.86
CA ALA A 117 -6.84 10.09 -18.20
C ALA A 117 -6.23 10.09 -16.79
N THR A 118 -5.41 11.09 -16.52
CA THR A 118 -4.75 11.28 -15.22
C THR A 118 -5.40 12.43 -14.47
N VAL A 119 -5.25 12.48 -13.14
CA VAL A 119 -5.86 13.54 -12.32
C VAL A 119 -5.41 14.94 -12.78
N ASN A 120 -4.23 15.06 -13.38
CA ASN A 120 -3.75 16.32 -13.96
C ASN A 120 -4.70 16.88 -15.02
N SER A 121 -5.32 16.02 -15.85
CA SER A 121 -6.22 16.47 -16.91
C SER A 121 -7.54 17.07 -16.39
N LEU A 122 -7.80 16.97 -15.09
CA LEU A 122 -8.95 17.58 -14.43
C LEU A 122 -8.65 19.00 -13.93
N PHE A 123 -7.38 19.40 -13.89
CA PHE A 123 -7.01 20.77 -13.54
C PHE A 123 -7.27 21.69 -14.72
N VAL A 124 -7.93 22.82 -14.46
CA VAL A 124 -8.10 23.88 -15.45
C VAL A 124 -6.77 24.64 -15.54
N PRO A 125 -6.21 24.85 -16.75
CA PRO A 125 -5.02 25.69 -16.91
C PRO A 125 -5.34 27.12 -16.45
N GLU A 126 -4.47 27.71 -15.63
CA GLU A 126 -4.49 29.15 -15.32
C GLU A 126 -4.17 30.00 -16.56
#